data_AF-A0A969XTN2-F1
#
_entry.id   AF-A0A969XTN2-F1
#
_cell.length_a   1.000
_cell.length_b   1.000
_cell.length_c   1.000
_cell.angle_alpha   90.00
_cell.angle_beta   90.00
_cell.angle_gamma   90.00
#
_symmetry.space_group_name_H-M   'P 1'
#
loop_
_entity.id
_entity.type
_entity.pdbx_description
1 polymer ?
#
loop_
_entity_poly.entity_id
_entity_poly.type
_entity_poly.pdbx_seq_one_letter_code
_entity_poly.pdbx_strand_id
1 'polypeptide(L)'
;PHSPYVGRTAFAHKGGLHVAGVEAAPQTFEHVDPALVGNRQRILISELSGKSAVLHKAREMGIPLEGDDDRVGRVLRRLKDREHRGYQYEAADGSFELFLRQALAPYEPLFRLEAFRVIVEKREDGKAVVEATIKIHVAGERIISTAEGNGPVNALDAALRQAITRKYPHLAAIELVNYRVRILDEAHGTGAVTRVLLDASDGDQSWGTTGVSENIIEASWEALVDSIEFGLIKAQEL
;
A
#
# COMPACT_ATOMS: atom_id res chain seq x y z
N PRO A 1 8.39 -16.09 -5.20
CA PRO A 1 9.16 -14.90 -4.78
C PRO A 1 10.69 -15.11 -4.70
N HIS A 2 11.13 -16.23 -4.14
CA HIS A 2 12.54 -16.51 -3.83
C HIS A 2 13.28 -17.31 -4.91
N SER A 3 12.69 -17.46 -6.10
CA SER A 3 13.35 -18.17 -7.20
C SER A 3 14.70 -17.50 -7.52
N PRO A 4 15.79 -18.25 -7.71
CA PRO A 4 17.06 -17.69 -8.14
C PRO A 4 16.89 -16.86 -9.43
N TYR A 5 17.64 -15.76 -9.54
CA TYR A 5 17.64 -14.81 -10.67
C TYR A 5 16.30 -14.08 -10.90
N VAL A 6 15.21 -14.78 -11.16
CA VAL A 6 13.93 -14.19 -11.61
C VAL A 6 12.95 -13.90 -10.46
N GLY A 7 13.29 -14.29 -9.24
CA GLY A 7 12.47 -14.02 -8.07
C GLY A 7 12.39 -12.53 -7.74
N ARG A 8 11.21 -12.06 -7.31
CA ARG A 8 10.97 -10.66 -6.88
C ARG A 8 11.91 -10.18 -5.76
N THR A 9 12.55 -11.11 -5.03
CA THR A 9 13.51 -10.81 -3.95
C THR A 9 14.96 -11.15 -4.31
N ALA A 10 15.25 -11.59 -5.54
CA ALA A 10 16.60 -12.03 -5.95
C ALA A 10 17.63 -10.88 -6.00
N PHE A 11 17.18 -9.65 -6.26
CA PHE A 11 17.98 -8.42 -6.28
C PHE A 11 17.38 -7.37 -5.32
N ALA A 12 16.88 -7.83 -4.18
CA ALA A 12 16.31 -6.97 -3.16
C ALA A 12 17.35 -6.64 -2.08
N HIS A 13 17.56 -5.35 -1.83
CA HIS A 13 18.57 -4.84 -0.92
C HIS A 13 17.91 -4.09 0.23
N LYS A 14 18.26 -4.45 1.47
CA LYS A 14 17.69 -3.88 2.70
C LYS A 14 18.80 -3.41 3.64
N GLY A 15 18.57 -2.29 4.32
CA GLY A 15 19.47 -1.73 5.34
C GLY A 15 20.43 -0.67 4.79
N GLY A 16 20.60 0.42 5.54
CA GLY A 16 21.29 1.63 5.04
C GLY A 16 22.72 1.42 4.54
N LEU A 17 23.57 0.69 5.27
CA LEU A 17 24.96 0.42 4.87
C LEU A 17 25.05 -0.53 3.67
N HIS A 18 24.21 -1.57 3.64
CA HIS A 18 24.13 -2.51 2.52
C HIS A 18 23.70 -1.80 1.25
N VAL A 19 22.67 -0.97 1.33
CA VAL A 19 22.18 -0.12 0.24
C VAL A 19 23.27 0.83 -0.27
N ALA A 20 23.99 1.52 0.62
CA ALA A 20 25.08 2.40 0.22
C ALA A 20 26.21 1.64 -0.52
N GLY A 21 26.52 0.42 -0.08
CA GLY A 21 27.49 -0.44 -0.77
C GLY A 21 27.01 -0.86 -2.16
N VAL A 22 25.73 -1.22 -2.28
CA VAL A 22 25.10 -1.59 -3.54
C VAL A 22 25.08 -0.41 -4.52
N GLU A 23 24.77 0.80 -4.05
CA GLU A 23 24.82 2.02 -4.89
C GLU A 23 26.24 2.34 -5.36
N ALA A 24 27.26 2.07 -4.54
CA ALA A 24 28.65 2.35 -4.87
C ALA A 24 29.27 1.29 -5.80
N ALA A 25 28.93 0.01 -5.63
CA ALA A 25 29.50 -1.10 -6.37
C ALA A 25 28.52 -2.30 -6.47
N PRO A 26 27.50 -2.23 -7.34
CA PRO A 26 26.46 -3.26 -7.45
C PRO A 26 27.02 -4.67 -7.66
N GLN A 27 28.08 -4.81 -8.45
CA GLN A 27 28.75 -6.08 -8.77
C GLN A 27 29.34 -6.83 -7.57
N THR A 28 29.45 -6.17 -6.41
CA THR A 28 29.93 -6.82 -5.17
C THR A 28 28.79 -7.44 -4.36
N PHE A 29 27.53 -7.13 -4.68
CA PHE A 29 26.34 -7.60 -3.99
C PHE A 29 25.36 -8.34 -4.92
N GLU A 30 25.40 -8.04 -6.22
CA GLU A 30 24.57 -8.65 -7.25
C GLU A 30 25.38 -9.65 -8.06
N HIS A 31 24.82 -10.84 -8.22
CA HIS A 31 25.47 -11.97 -8.91
C HIS A 31 25.48 -11.82 -10.44
N VAL A 32 24.60 -10.99 -10.98
CA VAL A 32 24.51 -10.57 -12.39
C VAL A 32 23.75 -9.24 -12.44
N ASP A 33 23.93 -8.45 -13.50
CA ASP A 33 23.04 -7.32 -13.74
C ASP A 33 21.58 -7.81 -13.85
N PRO A 34 20.66 -7.34 -12.98
CA PRO A 34 19.28 -7.80 -12.96
C PRO A 34 18.55 -7.59 -14.28
N ALA A 35 18.89 -6.55 -15.05
CA ALA A 35 18.24 -6.26 -16.32
C ALA A 35 18.47 -7.38 -17.36
N LEU A 36 19.61 -8.08 -17.28
CA LEU A 36 19.95 -9.19 -18.19
C LEU A 36 19.05 -10.43 -18.00
N VAL A 37 18.40 -10.54 -16.85
CA VAL A 37 17.48 -11.66 -16.52
C VAL A 37 16.03 -11.21 -16.44
N GLY A 38 15.71 -10.02 -16.99
CA GLY A 38 14.36 -9.45 -16.95
C GLY A 38 13.90 -9.09 -15.53
N ASN A 39 14.84 -8.84 -14.63
CA ASN A 39 14.58 -8.41 -13.26
C ASN A 39 15.08 -6.97 -13.08
N ARG A 40 14.91 -6.42 -11.88
CA ARG A 40 15.44 -5.10 -11.51
C ARG A 40 16.01 -5.10 -10.11
N GLN A 41 16.99 -4.24 -9.88
CA GLN A 41 17.44 -3.91 -8.53
C GLN A 41 16.27 -3.30 -7.76
N ARG A 42 16.09 -3.73 -6.50
CA ARG A 42 15.01 -3.24 -5.63
C ARG A 42 15.58 -2.86 -4.29
N ILE A 43 15.54 -1.58 -3.96
CA ILE A 43 15.83 -1.12 -2.60
C ILE A 43 14.56 -1.28 -1.77
N LEU A 44 14.66 -1.94 -0.62
CA LEU A 44 13.55 -2.12 0.32
C LEU A 44 13.60 -1.02 1.40
N ILE A 45 12.43 -0.50 1.75
CA ILE A 45 12.28 0.45 2.87
C ILE A 45 11.90 -0.28 4.15
N SER A 46 12.60 0.04 5.23
CA SER A 46 12.41 -0.51 6.57
C SER A 46 12.90 0.45 7.67
N GLU A 47 12.77 0.07 8.93
CA GLU A 47 13.25 0.84 10.10
C GLU A 47 14.74 1.17 10.04
N LEU A 48 15.51 0.27 9.44
CA LEU A 48 16.96 0.42 9.26
C LEU A 48 17.32 1.21 8.00
N SER A 49 16.33 1.73 7.28
CA SER A 49 16.52 2.57 6.11
C SER A 49 16.92 3.97 6.55
N GLY A 50 18.18 4.31 6.26
CA GLY A 50 18.70 5.65 6.46
C GLY A 50 18.20 6.64 5.40
N LYS A 51 18.73 7.86 5.50
CA LYS A 51 18.53 8.96 4.55
C LYS A 51 18.71 8.53 3.09
N SER A 52 19.74 7.74 2.77
CA SER A 52 20.04 7.29 1.40
C SER A 52 18.89 6.50 0.78
N ALA A 53 18.31 5.55 1.51
CA ALA A 53 17.23 4.71 1.01
C ALA A 53 15.95 5.52 0.72
N VAL A 54 15.62 6.50 1.58
CA VAL A 54 14.49 7.42 1.34
C VAL A 54 14.72 8.27 0.09
N LEU A 55 15.92 8.85 -0.06
CA LEU A 55 16.27 9.65 -1.24
C LEU A 55 16.25 8.81 -2.52
N HIS A 56 16.75 7.57 -2.44
CA HIS A 56 16.71 6.64 -3.56
C HIS A 56 15.28 6.36 -4.00
N LYS A 57 14.39 6.00 -3.07
CA LYS A 57 12.97 5.78 -3.38
C LYS A 57 12.28 7.02 -3.92
N ALA A 58 12.53 8.19 -3.34
CA ALA A 58 11.99 9.43 -3.85
C ALA A 58 12.40 9.65 -5.31
N ARG A 59 13.66 9.38 -5.67
CA ARG A 59 14.13 9.42 -7.07
C ARG A 59 13.45 8.38 -7.96
N GLU A 60 13.34 7.12 -7.54
CA GLU A 60 12.62 6.07 -8.29
C GLU A 60 11.17 6.48 -8.60
N MET A 61 10.54 7.21 -7.68
CA MET A 61 9.15 7.67 -7.77
C MET A 61 8.99 9.03 -8.46
N GLY A 62 10.08 9.67 -8.91
CA GLY A 62 10.05 11.01 -9.50
C GLY A 62 9.70 12.14 -8.51
N ILE A 63 9.84 11.90 -7.21
CA ILE A 63 9.54 12.85 -6.15
C ILE A 63 10.78 13.72 -5.87
N PRO A 64 10.71 15.06 -6.01
CA PRO A 64 11.86 15.95 -5.80
C PRO A 64 12.19 16.07 -4.30
N LEU A 65 13.22 15.32 -3.88
CA LEU A 65 13.74 15.31 -2.52
C LEU A 65 15.27 15.26 -2.55
N GLU A 66 15.91 16.31 -2.07
CA GLU A 66 17.36 16.42 -2.01
C GLU A 66 17.90 16.02 -0.64
N GLY A 67 19.21 15.72 -0.59
CA GLY A 67 19.87 15.31 0.64
C GLY A 67 19.69 16.33 1.76
N ASP A 68 20.02 17.59 1.54
CA ASP A 68 20.04 18.58 2.62
C ASP A 68 18.67 19.19 2.93
N ASP A 69 17.61 18.55 2.45
CA ASP A 69 16.25 18.95 2.71
C ASP A 69 15.79 18.53 4.11
N ASP A 70 15.40 19.49 4.94
CA ASP A 70 14.83 19.28 6.28
C ASP A 70 13.59 18.35 6.27
N ARG A 71 12.91 18.22 5.12
CA ARG A 71 11.80 17.28 4.92
C ARG A 71 12.25 15.84 5.10
N VAL A 72 13.48 15.47 4.74
CA VAL A 72 13.98 14.10 4.86
C VAL A 72 13.96 13.63 6.32
N GLY A 73 14.40 14.50 7.24
CA GLY A 73 14.35 14.21 8.67
C GLY A 73 12.91 14.01 9.18
N ARG A 74 11.93 14.76 8.65
CA ARG A 74 10.51 14.58 8.99
C ARG A 74 9.96 13.25 8.46
N VAL A 75 10.29 12.90 7.22
CA VAL A 75 9.92 11.61 6.62
C VAL A 75 10.46 10.45 7.44
N LEU A 76 11.75 10.46 7.79
CA LEU A 76 12.37 9.40 8.58
C LEU A 76 11.71 9.23 9.96
N ARG A 77 11.39 10.34 10.65
CA ARG A 77 10.68 10.28 11.94
C ARG A 77 9.28 9.68 11.81
N ARG A 78 8.51 10.12 10.81
CA ARG A 78 7.16 9.58 10.57
C ARG A 78 7.18 8.13 10.13
N LEU A 79 8.17 7.73 9.34
CA LEU A 79 8.37 6.35 8.91
C LEU A 79 8.63 5.45 10.12
N LYS A 80 9.55 5.86 11.00
CA LYS A 80 9.85 5.13 12.24
C LYS A 80 8.63 4.99 13.16
N ASP A 81 7.84 6.06 13.29
CA ASP A 81 6.57 6.02 14.05
C ASP A 81 5.58 5.02 13.45
N ARG A 82 5.40 5.03 12.12
CA ARG A 82 4.52 4.06 11.44
C ARG A 82 5.02 2.62 11.61
N GLU A 83 6.30 2.37 11.46
CA GLU A 83 6.84 1.01 11.63
C GLU A 83 6.72 0.52 13.07
N HIS A 84 6.88 1.39 14.07
CA HIS A 84 6.62 1.05 15.46
C HIS A 84 5.17 0.64 15.71
N ARG A 85 4.21 1.25 14.99
CA ARG A 85 2.80 0.83 15.00
C ARG A 85 2.53 -0.45 14.23
N GLY A 86 3.52 -0.98 13.50
CA GLY A 86 3.43 -2.26 12.81
C GLY A 86 3.43 -2.20 11.28
N TYR A 87 3.49 -1.01 10.68
CA TYR A 87 3.54 -0.88 9.22
C TYR A 87 4.82 -1.53 8.66
N GLN A 88 4.73 -2.09 7.46
CA GLN A 88 5.87 -2.58 6.70
C GLN A 88 5.70 -2.23 5.23
N TYR A 89 6.69 -1.55 4.67
CA TYR A 89 6.63 -1.01 3.32
C TYR A 89 7.38 -1.84 2.26
N GLU A 90 8.12 -2.88 2.65
CA GLU A 90 8.93 -3.72 1.73
C GLU A 90 8.14 -4.35 0.57
N ALA A 91 6.89 -4.68 0.83
CA ALA A 91 5.97 -5.22 -0.17
C ALA A 91 4.83 -4.25 -0.49
N ALA A 92 4.87 -3.03 0.05
CA ALA A 92 3.81 -2.04 -0.05
C ALA A 92 4.36 -0.72 -0.63
N ASP A 93 5.03 -0.82 -1.78
CA ASP A 93 5.64 0.32 -2.49
C ASP A 93 4.60 1.43 -2.79
N GLY A 94 3.34 1.06 -3.05
CA GLY A 94 2.26 2.03 -3.31
C GLY A 94 1.90 2.86 -2.08
N SER A 95 1.70 2.20 -0.93
CA SER A 95 1.49 2.91 0.35
C SER A 95 2.70 3.75 0.76
N PHE A 96 3.92 3.32 0.41
CA PHE A 96 5.12 4.10 0.70
C PHE A 96 5.20 5.37 -0.15
N GLU A 97 4.88 5.28 -1.45
CA GLU A 97 4.84 6.45 -2.34
C GLU A 97 3.78 7.47 -1.86
N LEU A 98 2.57 7.01 -1.54
CA LEU A 98 1.52 7.86 -0.96
C LEU A 98 1.97 8.52 0.34
N PHE A 99 2.61 7.76 1.23
CA PHE A 99 3.19 8.29 2.46
C PHE A 99 4.22 9.40 2.21
N LEU A 100 5.12 9.23 1.22
CA LEU A 100 6.08 10.25 0.84
C LEU A 100 5.40 11.49 0.30
N ARG A 101 4.46 11.35 -0.64
CA ARG A 101 3.71 12.47 -1.22
C ARG A 101 3.00 13.29 -0.14
N GLN A 102 2.32 12.61 0.78
CA GLN A 102 1.65 13.22 1.95
C GLN A 102 2.62 13.86 2.95
N ALA A 103 3.87 13.42 3.01
CA ALA A 103 4.86 13.97 3.93
C ALA A 103 5.59 15.20 3.38
N LEU A 104 5.60 15.38 2.06
CA LEU A 104 6.44 16.36 1.38
C LEU A 104 5.66 17.55 0.81
N ALA A 105 4.38 17.39 0.53
CA ALA A 105 3.50 18.41 -0.03
C ALA A 105 2.08 18.30 0.52
N PRO A 106 1.25 19.35 0.40
CA PRO A 106 -0.20 19.21 0.58
C PRO A 106 -0.73 18.09 -0.32
N TYR A 107 -1.55 17.22 0.26
CA TYR A 107 -2.15 16.07 -0.41
C TYR A 107 -3.66 16.22 -0.36
N GLU A 108 -4.29 16.22 -1.53
CA GLU A 108 -5.74 16.15 -1.65
C GLU A 108 -6.13 14.68 -1.86
N PRO A 109 -6.85 14.05 -0.92
CA PRO A 109 -7.28 12.67 -1.08
C PRO A 109 -8.30 12.55 -2.22
N LEU A 110 -8.38 11.38 -2.85
CA LEU A 110 -9.36 11.10 -3.91
C LEU A 110 -10.79 11.34 -3.42
N PHE A 111 -11.05 10.95 -2.18
CA PHE A 111 -12.30 11.16 -1.48
C PHE A 111 -12.04 11.26 0.02
N ARG A 112 -12.95 11.90 0.75
CA ARG A 112 -12.97 11.88 2.21
C ARG A 112 -14.01 10.89 2.69
N LEU A 113 -13.59 9.90 3.47
CA LEU A 113 -14.51 9.01 4.18
C LEU A 113 -15.28 9.82 5.25
N GLU A 114 -16.61 9.75 5.21
CA GLU A 114 -17.48 10.22 6.31
C GLU A 114 -17.74 9.08 7.29
N ALA A 115 -18.13 7.91 6.78
CA ALA A 115 -18.34 6.70 7.57
C ALA A 115 -18.45 5.48 6.67
N PHE A 116 -18.15 4.30 7.20
CA PHE A 116 -18.63 3.04 6.65
C PHE A 116 -19.31 2.20 7.74
N ARG A 117 -20.18 1.29 7.33
CA ARG A 117 -20.79 0.26 8.18
C ARG A 117 -20.77 -1.04 7.40
N VAL A 118 -20.38 -2.12 8.07
CA VAL A 118 -20.45 -3.48 7.51
C VAL A 118 -21.32 -4.34 8.43
N ILE A 119 -22.23 -5.09 7.83
CA ILE A 119 -23.10 -6.04 8.51
C ILE A 119 -22.79 -7.42 7.96
N VAL A 120 -22.48 -8.35 8.86
CA VAL A 120 -22.28 -9.77 8.55
C VAL A 120 -23.38 -10.54 9.27
N GLU A 121 -24.27 -11.16 8.51
CA GLU A 121 -25.37 -11.96 9.04
C GLU A 121 -25.12 -13.44 8.70
N LYS A 122 -24.99 -14.29 9.73
CA LYS A 122 -25.00 -15.74 9.55
C LYS A 122 -26.42 -16.25 9.79
N ARG A 123 -27.06 -16.76 8.74
CA ARG A 123 -28.41 -17.29 8.78
C ARG A 123 -28.43 -18.77 9.17
N GLU A 124 -29.57 -19.23 9.67
CA GLU A 124 -29.80 -20.63 10.08
C GLU A 124 -29.61 -21.61 8.90
N ASP A 125 -29.92 -21.16 7.67
CA ASP A 125 -29.67 -21.92 6.44
C ASP A 125 -28.17 -22.05 6.08
N GLY A 126 -27.28 -21.54 6.93
CA GLY A 126 -25.84 -21.59 6.76
C GLY A 126 -25.28 -20.52 5.82
N LYS A 127 -26.10 -19.67 5.21
CA LYS A 127 -25.60 -18.59 4.35
C LYS A 127 -25.07 -17.45 5.20
N ALA A 128 -23.93 -16.91 4.78
CA ALA A 128 -23.42 -15.64 5.28
C ALA A 128 -23.81 -14.56 4.27
N VAL A 129 -24.55 -13.57 4.72
CA VAL A 129 -24.87 -12.37 3.94
C VAL A 129 -24.00 -11.24 4.47
N VAL A 130 -23.29 -10.56 3.58
CA VAL A 130 -22.45 -9.43 3.95
C VAL A 130 -22.84 -8.23 3.12
N GLU A 131 -23.17 -7.14 3.81
CA GLU A 131 -23.52 -5.86 3.24
C GLU A 131 -22.61 -4.77 3.82
N ALA A 132 -22.13 -3.88 2.97
CA ALA A 132 -21.42 -2.67 3.39
C ALA A 132 -22.13 -1.42 2.86
N THR A 133 -22.29 -0.43 3.73
CA THR A 133 -22.71 0.93 3.38
C THR A 133 -21.54 1.88 3.61
N ILE A 134 -21.18 2.67 2.60
CA ILE A 134 -20.19 3.74 2.72
C ILE A 134 -20.82 5.12 2.49
N LYS A 135 -20.26 6.13 3.14
CA LYS A 135 -20.59 7.54 2.96
C LYS A 135 -19.28 8.28 2.72
N ILE A 136 -19.16 8.91 1.56
CA ILE A 136 -17.93 9.62 1.17
C ILE A 136 -18.26 11.00 0.59
N HIS A 137 -17.27 11.88 0.65
CA HIS A 137 -17.26 13.12 -0.13
C HIS A 137 -16.24 12.98 -1.24
N VAL A 138 -16.67 13.09 -2.50
CA VAL A 138 -15.81 12.95 -3.67
C VAL A 138 -16.20 14.01 -4.69
N ALA A 139 -15.21 14.74 -5.22
CA ALA A 139 -15.42 15.83 -6.20
C ALA A 139 -16.51 16.85 -5.77
N GLY A 140 -16.55 17.21 -4.48
CA GLY A 140 -17.53 18.15 -3.91
C GLY A 140 -18.92 17.58 -3.64
N GLU A 141 -19.19 16.33 -4.00
CA GLU A 141 -20.48 15.67 -3.81
C GLU A 141 -20.43 14.68 -2.64
N ARG A 142 -21.51 14.64 -1.84
CA ARG A 142 -21.68 13.61 -0.80
C ARG A 142 -22.42 12.42 -1.39
N ILE A 143 -21.79 11.26 -1.39
CA ILE A 143 -22.32 10.02 -1.97
C ILE A 143 -22.50 8.98 -0.86
N ILE A 144 -23.65 8.30 -0.88
CA ILE A 144 -23.92 7.09 -0.10
C ILE A 144 -24.03 5.93 -1.08
N SER A 145 -23.32 4.83 -0.79
CA SER A 145 -23.32 3.65 -1.63
C SER A 145 -23.41 2.39 -0.76
N THR A 146 -24.16 1.40 -1.22
CA THR A 146 -24.34 0.12 -0.52
C THR A 146 -24.11 -1.02 -1.50
N ALA A 147 -23.34 -2.02 -1.08
CA ALA A 147 -23.11 -3.22 -1.86
C ALA A 147 -23.04 -4.47 -0.98
N GLU A 148 -23.42 -5.59 -1.57
CA GLU A 148 -23.20 -6.92 -1.00
C GLU A 148 -21.85 -7.48 -1.48
N GLY A 149 -21.32 -8.44 -0.74
CA GLY A 149 -20.09 -9.14 -1.12
C GLY A 149 -19.97 -10.50 -0.46
N ASN A 150 -18.96 -11.27 -0.87
CA ASN A 150 -18.65 -12.56 -0.26
C ASN A 150 -17.98 -12.44 1.12
N GLY A 151 -17.61 -11.22 1.52
CA GLY A 151 -16.98 -10.91 2.78
C GLY A 151 -16.93 -9.40 3.02
N PRO A 152 -16.59 -8.95 4.25
CA PRO A 152 -16.60 -7.53 4.63
C PRO A 152 -15.80 -6.62 3.70
N VAL A 153 -14.58 -7.05 3.37
CA VAL A 153 -13.65 -6.28 2.53
C VAL A 153 -14.16 -6.19 1.10
N ASN A 154 -14.70 -7.28 0.56
CA ASN A 154 -15.27 -7.30 -0.79
C ASN A 154 -16.53 -6.42 -0.90
N ALA A 155 -17.40 -6.44 0.11
CA ALA A 155 -18.57 -5.57 0.16
C ALA A 155 -18.17 -4.08 0.24
N LEU A 156 -17.16 -3.75 1.07
CA LEU A 156 -16.61 -2.39 1.15
C LEU A 156 -16.01 -1.92 -0.17
N ASP A 157 -15.21 -2.77 -0.83
CA ASP A 157 -14.62 -2.48 -2.14
C ASP A 157 -15.69 -2.25 -3.20
N ALA A 158 -16.70 -3.12 -3.28
CA ALA A 158 -17.81 -2.97 -4.21
C ALA A 158 -18.58 -1.65 -3.96
N ALA A 159 -18.90 -1.35 -2.69
CA ALA A 159 -19.61 -0.13 -2.32
C ALA A 159 -18.78 1.13 -2.65
N LEU A 160 -17.47 1.10 -2.38
CA LEU A 160 -16.53 2.17 -2.72
C LEU A 160 -16.45 2.40 -4.22
N ARG A 161 -16.24 1.34 -5.00
CA ARG A 161 -16.16 1.41 -6.47
C ARG A 161 -17.44 1.98 -7.07
N GLN A 162 -18.62 1.57 -6.60
CA GLN A 162 -19.88 2.16 -7.05
C GLN A 162 -19.96 3.69 -6.82
N ALA A 163 -19.34 4.19 -5.75
CA ALA A 163 -19.33 5.61 -5.44
C ALA A 163 -18.31 6.40 -6.29
N ILE A 164 -17.10 5.87 -6.50
CA ILE A 164 -16.00 6.61 -7.14
C ILE A 164 -15.94 6.43 -8.66
N THR A 165 -16.31 5.27 -9.20
CA THR A 165 -16.15 4.96 -10.64
C THR A 165 -17.03 5.82 -11.55
N ARG A 166 -18.13 6.39 -11.01
CA ARG A 166 -18.94 7.36 -11.76
C ARG A 166 -18.15 8.61 -12.15
N LYS A 167 -17.22 9.04 -11.30
CA LYS A 167 -16.34 10.22 -11.53
C LYS A 167 -14.98 9.81 -12.10
N TYR A 168 -14.51 8.61 -11.76
CA TYR A 168 -13.21 8.08 -12.19
C TYR A 168 -13.37 6.68 -12.83
N PRO A 169 -13.88 6.58 -14.07
CA PRO A 169 -14.21 5.29 -14.69
C PRO A 169 -13.03 4.33 -14.85
N HIS A 170 -11.82 4.86 -15.04
CA HIS A 170 -10.59 4.06 -15.19
C HIS A 170 -10.25 3.24 -13.93
N LEU A 171 -10.71 3.66 -12.73
CA LEU A 171 -10.51 2.87 -11.50
C LEU A 171 -11.27 1.54 -11.52
N ALA A 172 -12.23 1.36 -12.43
CA ALA A 172 -12.90 0.08 -12.62
C ALA A 172 -11.96 -1.01 -13.17
N ALA A 173 -10.85 -0.64 -13.83
CA ALA A 173 -9.87 -1.59 -14.36
C ALA A 173 -8.91 -2.15 -13.30
N ILE A 174 -8.86 -1.52 -12.11
CA ILE A 174 -7.97 -1.96 -11.03
C ILE A 174 -8.60 -3.16 -10.32
N GLU A 175 -7.92 -4.29 -10.31
CA GLU A 175 -8.33 -5.51 -9.62
C GLU A 175 -7.44 -5.82 -8.43
N LEU A 176 -8.04 -6.35 -7.37
CA LEU A 176 -7.36 -6.79 -6.17
C LEU A 176 -6.90 -8.24 -6.38
N VAL A 177 -5.60 -8.45 -6.56
CA VAL A 177 -5.03 -9.74 -7.00
C VAL A 177 -4.51 -10.58 -5.84
N ASN A 178 -4.26 -9.99 -4.68
CA ASN A 178 -3.80 -10.71 -3.49
C ASN A 178 -4.19 -10.00 -2.20
N TYR A 179 -4.47 -10.79 -1.16
CA TYR A 179 -4.84 -10.29 0.17
C TYR A 179 -4.18 -11.17 1.25
N ARG A 180 -3.37 -10.56 2.11
CA ARG A 180 -2.62 -11.24 3.16
C ARG A 180 -2.76 -10.54 4.49
N VAL A 181 -3.08 -11.31 5.53
CA VAL A 181 -3.21 -10.84 6.91
C VAL A 181 -2.05 -11.38 7.75
N ARG A 182 -1.50 -10.53 8.62
CA ARG A 182 -0.46 -10.86 9.58
C ARG A 182 -0.81 -10.28 10.94
N ILE A 183 -0.82 -11.13 11.96
CA ILE A 183 -0.95 -10.70 13.34
C ILE A 183 0.45 -10.35 13.84
N LEU A 184 0.61 -9.16 14.42
CA LEU A 184 1.92 -8.66 14.82
C LEU A 184 2.28 -9.01 16.26
N ASP A 185 1.28 -9.03 17.13
CA ASP A 185 1.44 -9.34 18.54
C ASP A 185 0.52 -10.48 18.94
N GLU A 186 1.10 -11.68 19.08
CA GLU A 186 0.35 -12.90 19.41
C GLU A 186 -0.13 -12.92 20.88
N ALA A 187 0.38 -12.03 21.74
CA ALA A 187 0.05 -12.03 23.17
C ALA A 187 -1.34 -11.48 23.48
N HIS A 188 -1.88 -10.60 22.62
CA HIS A 188 -3.16 -9.91 22.85
C HIS A 188 -4.38 -10.66 22.29
N GLY A 189 -4.19 -11.87 21.77
CA GLY A 189 -5.28 -12.71 21.25
C GLY A 189 -6.09 -12.00 20.17
N THR A 190 -7.41 -11.90 20.34
CA THR A 190 -8.31 -11.24 19.38
C THR A 190 -8.19 -9.72 19.33
N GLY A 191 -7.46 -9.10 20.26
CA GLY A 191 -7.15 -7.67 20.27
C GLY A 191 -5.81 -7.33 19.63
N ALA A 192 -5.15 -8.30 19.01
CA ALA A 192 -3.84 -8.11 18.42
C ALA A 192 -3.86 -7.14 17.23
N VAL A 193 -2.82 -6.31 17.16
CA VAL A 193 -2.59 -5.45 15.99
C VAL A 193 -2.45 -6.31 14.75
N THR A 194 -3.29 -6.02 13.76
CA THR A 194 -3.35 -6.73 12.50
C THR A 194 -2.76 -5.85 11.40
N ARG A 195 -1.83 -6.41 10.64
CA ARG A 195 -1.33 -5.83 9.39
C ARG A 195 -1.95 -6.55 8.20
N VAL A 196 -2.54 -5.78 7.30
CA VAL A 196 -3.04 -6.25 6.01
C VAL A 196 -2.09 -5.79 4.92
N LEU A 197 -1.75 -6.70 4.01
CA LEU A 197 -1.03 -6.43 2.79
C LEU A 197 -1.93 -6.81 1.60
N LEU A 198 -2.15 -5.86 0.72
CA LEU A 198 -3.02 -5.97 -0.44
C LEU A 198 -2.16 -5.76 -1.70
N ASP A 199 -2.22 -6.68 -2.66
CA ASP A 199 -1.64 -6.45 -3.98
C ASP A 199 -2.78 -6.20 -4.99
N ALA A 200 -2.63 -5.19 -5.84
CA ALA A 200 -3.56 -4.83 -6.91
C ALA A 200 -2.85 -4.70 -8.26
N SER A 201 -3.62 -4.74 -9.34
CA SER A 201 -3.15 -4.61 -10.71
C SER A 201 -4.18 -3.91 -11.59
N ASP A 202 -3.72 -3.14 -12.56
CA ASP A 202 -4.52 -2.57 -13.66
C ASP A 202 -4.44 -3.40 -14.96
N GLY A 203 -3.82 -4.59 -14.90
CA GLY A 203 -3.53 -5.45 -16.05
C GLY A 203 -2.13 -5.27 -16.65
N ASP A 204 -1.51 -4.11 -16.47
CA ASP A 204 -0.16 -3.81 -16.98
C ASP A 204 0.88 -3.84 -15.86
N GLN A 205 0.56 -3.21 -14.73
CA GLN A 205 1.42 -3.08 -13.57
C GLN A 205 0.74 -3.69 -12.34
N SER A 206 1.55 -3.99 -11.32
CA SER A 206 1.05 -4.42 -10.03
C SER A 206 1.76 -3.69 -8.91
N TRP A 207 1.02 -3.34 -7.88
CA TRP A 207 1.53 -2.66 -6.69
C TRP A 207 0.96 -3.28 -5.43
N GLY A 208 1.69 -3.07 -4.33
CA GLY A 208 1.23 -3.49 -3.01
C GLY A 208 0.96 -2.28 -2.12
N THR A 209 0.01 -2.44 -1.21
CA THR A 209 -0.37 -1.48 -0.19
C THR A 209 -0.59 -2.16 1.16
N THR A 210 -0.51 -1.40 2.24
CA THR A 210 -0.53 -1.93 3.60
C THR A 210 -1.39 -1.06 4.51
N GLY A 211 -2.09 -1.70 5.43
CA GLY A 211 -2.88 -1.05 6.47
C GLY A 211 -2.70 -1.77 7.80
N VAL A 212 -2.77 -1.03 8.91
CA VAL A 212 -2.48 -1.58 10.24
C VAL A 212 -3.47 -1.06 11.27
N SER A 213 -4.15 -1.98 11.93
CA SER A 213 -5.13 -1.67 12.96
C SER A 213 -5.40 -2.89 13.83
N GLU A 214 -5.83 -2.69 15.07
CA GLU A 214 -6.43 -3.75 15.89
C GLU A 214 -7.72 -4.29 15.27
N ASN A 215 -8.41 -3.47 14.46
CA ASN A 215 -9.56 -3.89 13.68
C ASN A 215 -9.14 -4.31 12.28
N ILE A 216 -9.27 -5.60 11.97
CA ILE A 216 -8.95 -6.15 10.63
C ILE A 216 -9.71 -5.46 9.49
N ILE A 217 -10.94 -5.00 9.72
CA ILE A 217 -11.73 -4.28 8.70
C ILE A 217 -11.14 -2.90 8.43
N GLU A 218 -10.69 -2.22 9.47
CA GLU A 218 -10.02 -0.92 9.34
C GLU A 218 -8.65 -1.07 8.65
N ALA A 219 -7.85 -2.06 9.06
CA ALA A 219 -6.57 -2.36 8.40
C ALA A 219 -6.77 -2.71 6.91
N SER A 220 -7.84 -3.43 6.58
CA SER A 220 -8.19 -3.75 5.20
C SER A 220 -8.65 -2.53 4.43
N TRP A 221 -9.42 -1.65 5.08
CA TRP A 221 -9.88 -0.41 4.49
C TRP A 221 -8.72 0.52 4.15
N GLU A 222 -7.79 0.76 5.09
CA GLU A 222 -6.57 1.55 4.83
C GLU A 222 -5.80 1.03 3.60
N ALA A 223 -5.51 -0.28 3.57
CA ALA A 223 -4.79 -0.88 2.46
C ALA A 223 -5.54 -0.74 1.13
N LEU A 224 -6.87 -0.87 1.15
CA LEU A 224 -7.72 -0.73 -0.04
C LEU A 224 -7.73 0.70 -0.56
N VAL A 225 -7.89 1.69 0.31
CA VAL A 225 -7.88 3.11 -0.07
C VAL A 225 -6.53 3.48 -0.68
N ASP A 226 -5.43 3.13 -0.02
CA ASP A 226 -4.09 3.36 -0.56
C ASP A 226 -3.94 2.72 -1.94
N SER A 227 -4.51 1.53 -2.15
CA SER A 227 -4.39 0.82 -3.43
C SER A 227 -5.09 1.55 -4.57
N ILE A 228 -6.29 2.07 -4.31
CA ILE A 228 -7.10 2.81 -5.28
C ILE A 228 -6.48 4.18 -5.55
N GLU A 229 -6.07 4.91 -4.51
CA GLU A 229 -5.44 6.22 -4.67
C GLU A 229 -4.11 6.12 -5.43
N PHE A 230 -3.31 5.09 -5.15
CA PHE A 230 -2.08 4.85 -5.89
C PHE A 230 -2.35 4.53 -7.36
N GLY A 231 -3.32 3.65 -7.65
CA GLY A 231 -3.69 3.33 -9.02
C GLY A 231 -4.23 4.54 -9.79
N LEU A 232 -4.92 5.46 -9.13
CA LEU A 232 -5.34 6.74 -9.72
C LEU A 232 -4.13 7.60 -10.13
N ILE A 233 -3.14 7.75 -9.23
CA ILE A 233 -1.92 8.52 -9.53
C ILE A 233 -1.22 7.94 -10.76
N LYS A 234 -1.10 6.61 -10.84
CA LYS A 234 -0.45 5.96 -11.99
C LYS A 234 -1.25 6.11 -13.28
N ALA A 235 -2.57 6.10 -13.22
CA ALA A 235 -3.41 6.36 -14.38
C ALA A 235 -3.34 7.81 -14.89
N GLN A 236 -2.99 8.78 -14.02
CA GLN A 236 -2.86 10.20 -14.38
C GLN A 236 -1.44 10.60 -14.83
N GLU A 237 -0.43 9.79 -14.52
CA GLU A 237 0.97 9.98 -14.93
C GLU A 237 1.27 9.45 -16.35
N LEU A 238 0.30 8.78 -17.00
CA LEU A 238 0.31 8.31 -18.39
C LEU A 238 -0.29 9.34 -19.34
#